data_AF-A0A534UFN8-F1
#
_entry.id   AF-A0A534UFN8-F1
#
_cell.length_a   1.000
_cell.length_b   1.000
_cell.length_c   1.000
_cell.angle_alpha   90.00
_cell.angle_beta   90.00
_cell.angle_gamma   90.00
#
_symmetry.space_group_name_H-M   'P 1'
#
loop_
_entity.id
_entity.type
_entity.pdbx_description
1 polymer ?
#
loop_
_entity_poly.entity_id
_entity_poly.type
_entity_poly.pdbx_seq_one_letter_code
_entity_poly.pdbx_strand_id
1 'polypeptide(L)'
;MNGHSISGGTVGVFCRSKCLVEGPGEIFGVESAVVFLRARAAVQNLNVHDTTFFGIGSPILGSLDLANVTLSNIGDNAIRAGRVSATNVTVTNSGNVYGAVYANARLRGANVTVTANPEYGVFCNGSVKVSGLVATDNGEEGLVATRALLTDSTLTGNDAAGEGVDLRATSRPVLVNTTCGRSGRIPSDTGESWGDCTGD
;
A
#
# COMPACT_ATOMS: atom_id res chain seq x y z
N MET A 1 -5.84 -18.35 -12.70
CA MET A 1 -4.77 -18.07 -13.65
C MET A 1 -3.93 -19.31 -13.90
N ASN A 2 -3.87 -20.29 -12.98
CA ASN A 2 -3.33 -21.63 -13.24
C ASN A 2 -1.91 -21.63 -13.83
N GLY A 3 -1.09 -20.66 -13.45
CA GLY A 3 0.28 -20.46 -13.93
C GLY A 3 0.38 -19.68 -15.25
N HIS A 4 -0.74 -19.27 -15.85
CA HIS A 4 -0.74 -18.44 -17.05
C HIS A 4 -0.38 -16.99 -16.75
N SER A 5 0.18 -16.32 -17.76
CA SER A 5 0.47 -14.89 -17.75
C SER A 5 -0.52 -14.13 -18.64
N ILE A 6 -0.86 -12.91 -18.22
CA ILE A 6 -1.56 -11.92 -19.05
C ILE A 6 -0.56 -10.79 -19.33
N SER A 7 -0.36 -10.47 -20.59
CA SER A 7 0.59 -9.41 -20.96
C SER A 7 0.16 -8.63 -22.19
N GLY A 8 0.52 -7.35 -22.22
CA GLY A 8 0.20 -6.44 -23.32
C GLY A 8 -1.25 -5.98 -23.31
N GLY A 9 -1.47 -4.71 -23.63
CA GLY A 9 -2.80 -4.09 -23.71
C GLY A 9 -3.09 -3.12 -22.56
N THR A 10 -4.30 -2.56 -22.56
CA THR A 10 -4.70 -1.50 -21.61
C THR A 10 -5.07 -2.06 -20.24
N VAL A 11 -5.86 -3.14 -20.19
CA VAL A 11 -6.32 -3.73 -18.92
C VAL A 11 -6.14 -5.24 -18.96
N GLY A 12 -5.45 -5.81 -17.97
CA GLY A 12 -5.25 -7.26 -17.87
C GLY A 12 -6.54 -7.99 -17.48
N VAL A 13 -7.11 -7.64 -16.33
CA VAL A 13 -8.38 -8.18 -15.83
C VAL A 13 -9.31 -7.04 -15.46
N PHE A 14 -10.51 -7.04 -16.05
CA PHE A 14 -11.55 -6.07 -15.75
C PHE A 14 -12.74 -6.72 -15.04
N CYS A 15 -13.00 -6.30 -13.81
CA CYS A 15 -14.10 -6.77 -12.99
C CYS A 15 -15.21 -5.71 -12.90
N ARG A 16 -16.32 -5.93 -13.61
CA ARG A 16 -17.50 -5.06 -13.52
C ARG A 16 -18.28 -5.21 -12.20
N SER A 17 -18.23 -6.39 -11.59
CA SER A 17 -18.92 -6.74 -10.35
C SER A 17 -17.95 -7.49 -9.42
N LYS A 18 -18.47 -8.18 -8.39
CA LYS A 18 -17.63 -8.96 -7.48
C LYS A 18 -16.83 -9.99 -8.28
N CYS A 19 -15.52 -10.03 -8.07
CA CYS A 19 -14.66 -10.98 -8.76
C CYS A 19 -13.62 -11.59 -7.83
N LEU A 20 -13.16 -12.78 -8.21
CA LEU A 20 -12.00 -13.45 -7.67
C LEU A 20 -10.99 -13.63 -8.81
N VAL A 21 -9.79 -13.09 -8.63
CA VAL A 21 -8.63 -13.37 -9.48
C VAL A 21 -7.72 -14.30 -8.69
N GLU A 22 -7.76 -15.57 -9.02
CA GLU A 22 -7.00 -16.60 -8.33
C GLU A 22 -5.80 -17.04 -9.16
N GLY A 23 -4.62 -17.02 -8.58
CA GLY A 23 -3.39 -17.54 -9.17
C GLY A 23 -3.18 -19.05 -8.98
N PRO A 24 -1.95 -19.56 -9.16
CA PRO A 24 -0.76 -18.79 -9.52
C PRO A 24 -0.89 -18.13 -10.89
N GLY A 25 -0.14 -17.06 -11.14
CA GLY A 25 -0.11 -16.37 -12.43
C GLY A 25 0.60 -15.03 -12.35
N GLU A 26 0.75 -14.39 -13.50
CA GLU A 26 1.43 -13.11 -13.64
C GLU A 26 0.65 -12.16 -14.55
N ILE A 27 0.68 -10.87 -14.24
CA ILE A 27 0.16 -9.81 -15.14
C ILE A 27 1.24 -8.75 -15.32
N PHE A 28 1.66 -8.49 -16.56
CA PHE A 28 2.73 -7.54 -16.84
C PHE A 28 2.63 -6.83 -18.19
N GLY A 29 3.32 -5.70 -18.35
CA GLY A 29 3.34 -4.97 -19.63
C GLY A 29 1.97 -4.46 -20.08
N VAL A 30 1.02 -4.33 -19.13
CA VAL A 30 -0.30 -3.73 -19.33
C VAL A 30 -0.33 -2.36 -18.67
N GLU A 31 -1.23 -1.48 -19.09
CA GLU A 31 -1.39 -0.18 -18.41
C GLU A 31 -1.96 -0.36 -17.00
N SER A 32 -3.03 -1.14 -16.84
CA SER A 32 -3.57 -1.52 -15.52
C SER A 32 -3.78 -3.03 -15.38
N ALA A 33 -3.28 -3.66 -14.32
CA ALA A 33 -3.34 -5.12 -14.20
C ALA A 33 -4.72 -5.66 -13.80
N VAL A 34 -5.25 -5.24 -12.66
CA VAL A 34 -6.59 -5.64 -12.21
C VAL A 34 -7.42 -4.42 -11.85
N VAL A 35 -8.47 -4.16 -12.61
CA VAL A 35 -9.39 -3.04 -12.39
C VAL A 35 -10.75 -3.57 -11.96
N PHE A 36 -11.29 -3.04 -10.86
CA PHE A 36 -12.64 -3.38 -10.38
C PHE A 36 -13.49 -2.13 -10.09
N LEU A 37 -14.77 -2.17 -10.44
CA LEU A 37 -15.69 -1.02 -10.28
C LEU A 37 -16.68 -1.23 -9.13
N ARG A 38 -16.62 -0.39 -8.08
CA ARG A 38 -17.58 -0.31 -6.93
C ARG A 38 -17.86 -1.63 -6.19
N ALA A 39 -17.21 -2.70 -6.61
CA ALA A 39 -17.42 -4.05 -6.16
C ALA A 39 -16.35 -4.46 -5.14
N ARG A 40 -16.55 -5.64 -4.57
CA ARG A 40 -15.52 -6.34 -3.80
C ARG A 40 -14.69 -7.19 -4.78
N ALA A 41 -13.39 -6.94 -4.86
CA ALA A 41 -12.46 -7.84 -5.54
C ALA A 41 -11.67 -8.64 -4.51
N ALA A 42 -11.40 -9.90 -4.82
CA ALA A 42 -10.41 -10.72 -4.12
C ALA A 42 -9.33 -11.11 -5.13
N VAL A 43 -8.07 -10.90 -4.79
CA VAL A 43 -6.92 -11.29 -5.63
C VAL A 43 -5.96 -12.11 -4.79
N GLN A 44 -5.57 -13.28 -5.28
CA GLN A 44 -4.69 -14.17 -4.54
C GLN A 44 -3.66 -14.87 -5.42
N ASN A 45 -2.47 -15.10 -4.85
CA ASN A 45 -1.36 -15.84 -5.47
C ASN A 45 -0.92 -15.22 -6.82
N LEU A 46 -0.77 -13.90 -6.87
CA LEU A 46 -0.55 -13.17 -8.12
C LEU A 46 0.74 -12.34 -8.07
N ASN A 47 1.51 -12.38 -9.16
CA ASN A 47 2.59 -11.42 -9.40
C ASN A 47 2.12 -10.37 -10.41
N VAL A 48 2.29 -9.09 -10.10
CA VAL A 48 1.96 -7.98 -11.00
C VAL A 48 3.19 -7.10 -11.15
N HIS A 49 3.65 -6.86 -12.37
CA HIS A 49 4.79 -5.98 -12.55
C HIS A 49 4.83 -5.29 -13.90
N ASP A 50 5.68 -4.26 -13.98
CA ASP A 50 5.93 -3.51 -15.21
C ASP A 50 4.62 -3.00 -15.82
N THR A 51 3.84 -2.28 -15.02
CA THR A 51 2.59 -1.64 -15.45
C THR A 51 2.71 -0.14 -15.34
N THR A 52 2.10 0.61 -16.25
CA THR A 52 2.30 2.08 -16.30
C THR A 52 1.31 2.87 -15.45
N PHE A 53 0.21 2.26 -14.99
CA PHE A 53 -0.81 2.91 -14.18
C PHE A 53 -1.12 2.08 -12.92
N PHE A 54 -2.33 1.54 -12.74
CA PHE A 54 -2.67 0.77 -11.53
C PHE A 54 -2.17 -0.67 -11.58
N GLY A 55 -1.66 -1.15 -10.43
CA GLY A 55 -1.48 -2.58 -10.21
C GLY A 55 -2.85 -3.26 -10.03
N ILE A 56 -3.38 -3.19 -8.81
CA ILE A 56 -4.70 -3.72 -8.45
C ILE A 56 -5.53 -2.60 -7.82
N GLY A 57 -6.54 -2.10 -8.54
CA GLY A 57 -7.18 -0.87 -8.13
C GLY A 57 -8.62 -0.67 -8.57
N SER A 58 -9.27 0.28 -7.91
CA SER A 58 -10.60 0.77 -8.23
C SER A 58 -10.61 2.30 -8.31
N PRO A 59 -10.95 2.90 -9.46
CA PRO A 59 -11.06 4.35 -9.59
C PRO A 59 -12.20 4.93 -8.73
N ILE A 60 -13.18 4.10 -8.36
CA ILE A 60 -14.36 4.49 -7.58
C ILE A 60 -14.37 3.87 -6.16
N LEU A 61 -13.20 3.45 -5.68
CA LEU A 61 -12.92 3.11 -4.27
C LEU A 61 -13.81 2.00 -3.68
N GLY A 62 -13.72 0.80 -4.26
CA GLY A 62 -14.35 -0.42 -3.74
C GLY A 62 -13.66 -1.07 -2.54
N SER A 63 -13.93 -2.36 -2.30
CA SER A 63 -13.23 -3.18 -1.29
C SER A 63 -12.34 -4.20 -1.98
N LEU A 64 -11.13 -4.38 -1.45
CA LEU A 64 -10.12 -5.26 -2.02
C LEU A 64 -9.56 -6.17 -0.94
N ASP A 65 -9.63 -7.47 -1.18
CA ASP A 65 -8.96 -8.49 -0.37
C ASP A 65 -7.78 -9.05 -1.17
N LEU A 66 -6.58 -9.03 -0.57
CA LEU A 66 -5.32 -9.49 -1.17
C LEU A 66 -4.70 -10.58 -0.29
N ALA A 67 -4.26 -11.66 -0.91
CA ALA A 67 -3.53 -12.73 -0.24
C ALA A 67 -2.38 -13.27 -1.11
N ASN A 68 -1.15 -13.23 -0.61
CA ASN A 68 0.03 -13.71 -1.34
C ASN A 68 0.17 -13.00 -2.70
N VAL A 69 0.33 -11.68 -2.67
CA VAL A 69 0.43 -10.86 -3.89
C VAL A 69 1.71 -10.05 -3.86
N THR A 70 2.45 -10.08 -4.96
CA THR A 70 3.63 -9.23 -5.18
C THR A 70 3.32 -8.23 -6.28
N LEU A 71 3.61 -6.96 -6.04
CA LEU A 71 3.52 -5.90 -7.02
C LEU A 71 4.85 -5.15 -7.13
N SER A 72 5.36 -4.97 -8.34
CA SER A 72 6.62 -4.23 -8.55
C SER A 72 6.65 -3.42 -9.84
N ASN A 73 7.37 -2.31 -9.87
CA ASN A 73 7.50 -1.47 -11.07
C ASN A 73 6.13 -1.00 -11.60
N ILE A 74 5.32 -0.43 -10.70
CA ILE A 74 3.99 0.08 -11.01
C ILE A 74 4.04 1.62 -11.09
N GLY A 75 3.68 2.17 -12.25
CA GLY A 75 3.84 3.60 -12.54
C GLY A 75 2.91 4.55 -11.76
N ASP A 76 1.86 4.03 -11.13
CA ASP A 76 0.99 4.76 -10.19
C ASP A 76 0.77 3.90 -8.92
N ASN A 77 -0.35 4.03 -8.21
CA ASN A 77 -0.65 3.21 -7.04
C ASN A 77 -0.65 1.72 -7.42
N ALA A 78 0.25 0.93 -6.80
CA ALA A 78 0.20 -0.52 -6.89
C ALA A 78 -1.12 -1.07 -6.34
N ILE A 79 -1.60 -0.50 -5.24
CA ILE A 79 -2.87 -0.90 -4.63
C ILE A 79 -3.72 0.35 -4.42
N ARG A 80 -4.96 0.36 -4.96
CA ARG A 80 -5.89 1.49 -4.80
C ARG A 80 -7.31 1.03 -4.49
N ALA A 81 -7.79 1.25 -3.26
CA ALA A 81 -9.18 0.94 -2.91
C ALA A 81 -9.76 1.83 -1.82
N GLY A 82 -11.07 1.73 -1.58
CA GLY A 82 -11.69 2.32 -0.39
C GLY A 82 -11.30 1.56 0.87
N ARG A 83 -11.39 0.23 0.83
CA ARG A 83 -11.00 -0.65 1.93
C ARG A 83 -10.08 -1.73 1.42
N VAL A 84 -8.92 -1.90 2.05
CA VAL A 84 -7.94 -2.94 1.74
C VAL A 84 -7.83 -3.90 2.92
N SER A 85 -7.90 -5.20 2.63
CA SER A 85 -7.51 -6.29 3.53
C SER A 85 -6.34 -7.02 2.88
N ALA A 86 -5.15 -6.96 3.45
CA ALA A 86 -3.93 -7.51 2.85
C ALA A 86 -3.28 -8.57 3.74
N THR A 87 -2.85 -9.68 3.17
CA THR A 87 -2.06 -10.69 3.89
C THR A 87 -0.96 -11.23 3.00
N ASN A 88 0.28 -11.17 3.47
CA ASN A 88 1.46 -11.56 2.68
C ASN A 88 1.49 -10.78 1.36
N VAL A 89 1.61 -9.46 1.45
CA VAL A 89 1.62 -8.57 0.28
C VAL A 89 2.93 -7.81 0.24
N THR A 90 3.58 -7.81 -0.92
CA THR A 90 4.82 -7.06 -1.15
C THR A 90 4.60 -6.05 -2.26
N VAL A 91 5.02 -4.80 -2.03
CA VAL A 91 4.98 -3.71 -3.01
C VAL A 91 6.34 -3.02 -3.05
N THR A 92 6.95 -2.96 -4.23
CA THR A 92 8.28 -2.36 -4.43
C THR A 92 8.38 -1.51 -5.68
N ASN A 93 9.19 -0.45 -5.66
CA ASN A 93 9.45 0.39 -6.84
C ASN A 93 8.14 0.78 -7.56
N SER A 94 7.17 1.22 -6.78
CA SER A 94 5.80 1.44 -7.24
C SER A 94 5.22 2.67 -6.57
N GLY A 95 4.32 3.35 -7.24
CA GLY A 95 3.67 4.52 -6.65
C GLY A 95 4.01 5.79 -7.41
N ASN A 96 3.01 6.63 -7.40
CA ASN A 96 2.99 8.04 -7.77
C ASN A 96 1.96 8.64 -6.81
N VAL A 97 1.29 9.73 -7.20
CA VAL A 97 0.28 10.45 -6.43
C VAL A 97 -0.46 9.58 -5.39
N TYR A 98 -0.20 9.89 -4.11
CA TYR A 98 -0.75 9.21 -2.92
C TYR A 98 -0.13 7.85 -2.57
N GLY A 99 1.09 7.58 -3.06
CA GLY A 99 1.92 6.46 -2.61
C GLY A 99 1.67 5.12 -3.29
N ALA A 100 2.45 4.12 -2.90
CA ALA A 100 2.39 2.77 -3.46
C ALA A 100 1.09 2.06 -3.09
N VAL A 101 0.63 2.23 -1.84
CA VAL A 101 -0.62 1.66 -1.33
C VAL A 101 -1.56 2.76 -0.86
N TYR A 102 -2.63 2.98 -1.61
CA TYR A 102 -3.69 3.93 -1.28
C TYR A 102 -4.97 3.24 -0.78
N ALA A 103 -5.39 3.60 0.44
CA ALA A 103 -6.65 3.15 1.03
C ALA A 103 -7.48 4.33 1.57
N ASN A 104 -8.61 4.64 0.94
CA ASN A 104 -9.38 5.84 1.35
C ASN A 104 -10.05 5.73 2.74
N ALA A 105 -10.42 4.54 3.21
CA ALA A 105 -11.15 4.38 4.47
C ALA A 105 -10.43 3.48 5.46
N ARG A 106 -9.81 2.40 4.99
CA ARG A 106 -9.14 1.44 5.87
C ARG A 106 -8.12 0.59 5.13
N LEU A 107 -6.97 0.38 5.78
CA LEU A 107 -6.10 -0.76 5.54
C LEU A 107 -6.10 -1.66 6.79
N ARG A 108 -6.27 -2.96 6.59
CA ARG A 108 -6.00 -3.96 7.63
C ARG A 108 -5.23 -5.14 7.07
N GLY A 109 -4.49 -5.84 7.90
CA GLY A 109 -3.76 -6.99 7.39
C GLY A 109 -2.68 -7.56 8.30
N ALA A 110 -1.91 -8.46 7.71
CA ALA A 110 -0.72 -9.03 8.30
C ALA A 110 0.37 -9.22 7.24
N ASN A 111 1.64 -9.04 7.60
CA ASN A 111 2.80 -9.29 6.74
C ASN A 111 2.69 -8.51 5.42
N VAL A 112 2.79 -7.19 5.52
CA VAL A 112 2.72 -6.28 4.38
C VAL A 112 4.05 -5.57 4.27
N THR A 113 4.73 -5.72 3.15
CA THR A 113 6.01 -5.06 2.86
C THR A 113 5.80 -4.01 1.77
N VAL A 114 6.16 -2.76 2.03
CA VAL A 114 6.04 -1.63 1.11
C VAL A 114 7.35 -0.84 1.14
N THR A 115 8.26 -1.14 0.22
CA THR A 115 9.64 -0.63 0.30
C THR A 115 10.16 -0.10 -1.03
N ALA A 116 11.12 0.83 -0.96
CA ALA A 116 11.79 1.38 -2.13
C ALA A 116 10.80 1.97 -3.15
N ASN A 117 9.77 2.66 -2.66
CA ASN A 117 8.79 3.34 -3.49
C ASN A 117 9.11 4.83 -3.56
N PRO A 118 8.92 5.49 -4.71
CA PRO A 118 9.38 6.87 -4.90
C PRO A 118 8.60 7.93 -4.11
N GLU A 119 7.38 7.63 -3.66
CA GLU A 119 6.55 8.51 -2.80
C GLU A 119 6.25 7.82 -1.46
N TYR A 120 5.07 8.06 -0.87
CA TYR A 120 4.61 7.38 0.35
C TYR A 120 4.62 5.87 0.15
N GLY A 121 5.00 5.12 1.19
CA GLY A 121 4.77 3.69 1.22
C GLY A 121 3.26 3.40 1.26
N VAL A 122 2.65 3.75 2.39
CA VAL A 122 1.21 3.58 2.61
C VAL A 122 0.55 4.93 2.89
N PHE A 123 -0.45 5.29 2.09
CA PHE A 123 -1.31 6.44 2.35
C PHE A 123 -2.74 5.98 2.64
N CYS A 124 -3.22 6.23 3.86
CA CYS A 124 -4.57 5.89 4.27
C CYS A 124 -5.29 7.07 4.90
N ASN A 125 -6.29 7.63 4.20
CA ASN A 125 -7.14 8.70 4.77
C ASN A 125 -7.85 8.28 6.08
N GLY A 126 -8.04 6.98 6.32
CA GLY A 126 -8.73 6.47 7.48
C GLY A 126 -7.83 5.77 8.50
N SER A 127 -8.23 4.55 8.87
CA SER A 127 -7.52 3.78 9.90
C SER A 127 -6.68 2.66 9.32
N VAL A 128 -5.47 2.50 9.84
CA VAL A 128 -4.57 1.39 9.56
C VAL A 128 -4.48 0.48 10.78
N LYS A 129 -4.71 -0.82 10.58
CA LYS A 129 -4.49 -1.87 11.59
C LYS A 129 -3.73 -3.05 10.96
N VAL A 130 -2.43 -3.09 11.13
CA VAL A 130 -1.56 -4.10 10.49
C VAL A 130 -0.60 -4.69 11.52
N SER A 131 -0.40 -6.00 11.44
CA SER A 131 0.68 -6.71 12.14
C SER A 131 1.79 -7.07 11.14
N GLY A 132 3.05 -6.79 11.44
CA GLY A 132 4.13 -7.06 10.48
C GLY A 132 4.06 -6.15 9.25
N LEU A 133 3.85 -4.84 9.44
CA LEU A 133 4.09 -3.86 8.38
C LEU A 133 5.60 -3.58 8.30
N VAL A 134 6.20 -3.75 7.13
CA VAL A 134 7.55 -3.29 6.83
C VAL A 134 7.42 -2.19 5.79
N ALA A 135 7.61 -0.93 6.19
CA ALA A 135 7.59 0.21 5.28
C ALA A 135 8.93 0.95 5.38
N THR A 136 9.85 0.66 4.46
CA THR A 136 11.22 1.18 4.53
C THR A 136 11.69 1.75 3.21
N ASP A 137 12.58 2.74 3.30
CA ASP A 137 13.28 3.29 2.14
C ASP A 137 12.30 3.86 1.09
N ASN A 138 11.15 4.36 1.52
CA ASN A 138 10.21 5.07 0.65
C ASN A 138 10.61 6.55 0.56
N GLY A 139 10.34 7.18 -0.60
CA GLY A 139 10.74 8.55 -0.89
C GLY A 139 9.95 9.61 -0.13
N GLU A 140 8.78 9.25 0.40
CA GLU A 140 8.09 10.03 1.43
C GLU A 140 7.85 9.18 2.68
N GLU A 141 6.86 9.47 3.53
CA GLU A 141 6.58 8.70 4.74
C GLU A 141 6.28 7.21 4.42
N GLY A 142 6.76 6.32 5.29
CA GLY A 142 6.42 4.90 5.22
C GLY A 142 4.92 4.65 5.47
N LEU A 143 4.31 5.44 6.35
CA LEU A 143 2.87 5.42 6.61
C LEU A 143 2.31 6.81 6.92
N VAL A 144 1.26 7.19 6.19
CA VAL A 144 0.37 8.31 6.51
C VAL A 144 -1.02 7.77 6.85
N ALA A 145 -1.55 8.11 8.04
CA ALA A 145 -2.89 7.68 8.44
C ALA A 145 -3.65 8.65 9.36
N THR A 146 -4.98 8.62 9.38
CA THR A 146 -5.72 9.30 10.45
C THR A 146 -5.48 8.61 11.80
N ARG A 147 -5.51 7.27 11.82
CA ARG A 147 -5.21 6.44 12.99
C ARG A 147 -4.36 5.25 12.58
N ALA A 148 -3.32 4.94 13.35
CA ALA A 148 -2.49 3.77 13.14
C ALA A 148 -2.47 2.89 14.39
N LEU A 149 -2.72 1.60 14.21
CA LEU A 149 -2.44 0.54 15.17
C LEU A 149 -1.51 -0.45 14.50
N LEU A 150 -0.26 -0.48 14.95
CA LEU A 150 0.79 -1.32 14.40
C LEU A 150 1.32 -2.26 15.47
N THR A 151 1.47 -3.52 15.10
CA THR A 151 2.10 -4.54 15.95
C THR A 151 3.24 -5.19 15.17
N ASP A 152 4.38 -5.44 15.82
CA ASP A 152 5.52 -6.17 15.25
C ASP A 152 5.97 -5.60 13.89
N SER A 153 6.01 -4.27 13.77
CA SER A 153 6.22 -3.56 12.50
C SER A 153 7.53 -2.78 12.46
N THR A 154 7.99 -2.39 11.27
CA THR A 154 9.22 -1.62 11.07
C THR A 154 8.98 -0.54 10.02
N LEU A 155 9.17 0.73 10.41
CA LEU A 155 9.01 1.90 9.55
C LEU A 155 10.26 2.76 9.65
N THR A 156 11.23 2.56 8.77
CA THR A 156 12.56 3.22 8.89
C THR A 156 13.13 3.60 7.54
N GLY A 157 13.94 4.67 7.51
CA GLY A 157 14.64 5.09 6.30
C GLY A 157 13.70 5.72 5.26
N ASN A 158 12.50 6.12 5.66
CA ASN A 158 11.57 6.80 4.79
C ASN A 158 11.86 8.31 4.80
N ASP A 159 11.99 8.93 3.63
CA ASP A 159 12.56 10.28 3.52
C ASP A 159 11.55 11.35 3.08
N ALA A 160 10.36 11.37 3.71
CA ALA A 160 9.31 12.42 3.74
C ALA A 160 9.65 13.79 3.10
N ALA A 161 9.91 13.83 1.79
CA ALA A 161 10.50 14.98 1.08
C ALA A 161 11.71 15.64 1.81
N GLY A 162 12.56 14.86 2.48
CA GLY A 162 13.72 15.33 3.25
C GLY A 162 13.48 15.58 4.74
N GLU A 163 12.25 15.39 5.24
CA GLU A 163 11.96 15.52 6.69
C GLU A 163 12.35 14.27 7.49
N GLY A 164 12.59 13.13 6.83
CA GLY A 164 12.92 11.87 7.47
C GLY A 164 11.82 11.30 8.36
N VAL A 165 10.54 11.66 8.13
CA VAL A 165 9.39 11.15 8.88
C VAL A 165 9.01 9.76 8.36
N ASP A 166 8.96 8.78 9.24
CA ASP A 166 8.57 7.41 8.90
C ASP A 166 7.06 7.17 9.06
N LEU A 167 6.48 7.76 10.10
CA LEU A 167 5.10 7.58 10.47
C LEU A 167 4.44 8.93 10.73
N ARG A 168 3.47 9.30 9.90
CA ARG A 168 2.67 10.50 10.12
C ARG A 168 1.21 10.14 10.40
N ALA A 169 0.67 10.71 11.48
CA ALA A 169 -0.73 10.49 11.82
C ALA A 169 -1.43 11.69 12.44
N THR A 170 -2.75 11.79 12.19
CA THR A 170 -3.62 12.82 12.81
C THR A 170 -3.87 12.53 14.29
N SER A 171 -4.06 11.27 14.64
CA SER A 171 -4.20 10.82 16.04
C SER A 171 -2.94 10.11 16.47
N ARG A 172 -2.61 10.18 17.77
CA ARG A 172 -1.47 9.47 18.33
C ARG A 172 -1.51 7.98 17.94
N PRO A 173 -0.46 7.45 17.30
CA PRO A 173 -0.41 6.06 16.88
C PRO A 173 -0.32 5.12 18.08
N VAL A 174 -0.79 3.89 17.91
CA VAL A 174 -0.60 2.81 18.88
C VAL A 174 0.41 1.84 18.31
N LEU A 175 1.60 1.81 18.90
CA LEU A 175 2.73 1.01 18.46
C LEU A 175 3.04 -0.06 19.51
N VAL A 176 3.06 -1.32 19.10
CA VAL A 176 3.43 -2.44 19.96
C VAL A 176 4.51 -3.24 19.27
N ASN A 177 5.65 -3.46 19.92
CA ASN A 177 6.82 -4.11 19.32
C ASN A 177 7.17 -3.56 17.92
N THR A 178 7.01 -2.25 17.73
CA THR A 178 7.14 -1.61 16.43
C THR A 178 8.29 -0.63 16.49
N THR A 179 9.18 -0.70 15.51
CA THR A 179 10.30 0.21 15.35
C THR A 179 9.93 1.27 14.32
N CYS A 180 10.14 2.53 14.67
CA CYS A 180 10.15 3.61 13.70
C CYS A 180 11.28 4.61 14.00
N GLY A 181 11.77 5.29 12.98
CA GLY A 181 12.80 6.31 13.10
C GLY A 181 12.21 7.61 13.62
N ARG A 182 11.30 8.25 12.90
CA ARG A 182 10.65 9.50 13.32
C ARG A 182 9.13 9.48 13.11
N SER A 183 8.39 10.06 14.05
CA SER A 183 6.96 10.29 13.91
C SER A 183 6.64 11.76 13.64
N GLY A 184 5.49 11.99 13.00
CA GLY A 184 4.98 13.32 12.72
C GLY A 184 3.48 13.43 12.94
N ARG A 185 3.03 14.66 13.20
CA ARG A 185 1.60 15.00 13.30
C ARG A 185 1.03 15.49 11.97
N ILE A 186 -0.30 15.47 11.89
CA ILE A 186 -1.10 16.13 10.84
C ILE A 186 -1.97 17.19 11.53
N PRO A 187 -1.95 18.46 11.07
CA PRO A 187 -1.21 18.98 9.93
C PRO A 187 0.33 19.03 10.16
N SER A 188 1.09 18.87 9.07
CA SER A 188 2.55 18.70 9.08
C SER A 188 3.32 20.00 9.35
N ASP A 189 2.68 21.16 9.20
CA ASP A 189 3.23 22.50 9.36
C ASP A 189 3.71 22.83 10.79
N THR A 190 3.34 21.99 11.75
CA THR A 190 3.79 22.12 13.14
C THR A 190 5.21 21.58 13.38
N GLY A 191 5.72 20.69 12.51
CA GLY A 191 6.98 19.98 12.74
C GLY A 191 6.99 19.09 14.00
N GLU A 192 5.85 18.96 14.69
CA GLU A 192 5.71 18.24 15.94
C GLU A 192 5.72 16.73 15.72
N SER A 193 6.45 16.01 16.59
CA SER A 193 6.43 14.55 16.67
C SER A 193 5.37 14.05 17.67
N TRP A 194 5.08 12.75 17.62
CA TRP A 194 4.31 12.08 18.67
C TRP A 194 5.16 11.63 19.86
N GLY A 195 6.49 11.56 19.70
CA GLY A 195 7.39 11.04 20.75
C GLY A 195 7.33 9.52 20.89
N ASP A 196 6.90 8.82 19.83
CA ASP A 196 6.63 7.39 19.82
C ASP A 196 7.69 6.60 19.03
N CYS A 197 8.49 7.27 18.19
CA CYS A 197 9.58 6.68 17.42
C CYS A 197 10.95 6.92 18.07
N THR A 198 11.96 6.18 17.62
CA THR A 198 13.29 6.11 18.26
C THR A 198 14.06 7.43 18.18
N GLY A 199 13.84 8.22 17.12
CA GLY A 199 14.50 9.48 16.82
C GLY A 199 13.63 10.72 17.02
N ASP A 200 12.55 10.61 17.79
CA ASP A 200 11.70 11.76 18.20
C ASP A 200 12.27 12.57 19.36
#